data_AF-A0A9W9UBS7-F1
#
_entry.id   AF-A0A9W9UBS7-F1
#
_cell.length_a   1.000
_cell.length_b   1.000
_cell.length_c   1.000
_cell.angle_alpha   90.00
_cell.angle_beta   90.00
_cell.angle_gamma   90.00
#
_symmetry.space_group_name_H-M   'P 1'
#
loop_
_entity.id
_entity.type
_entity.pdbx_description
1 polymer ?
#
loop_
_entity_poly.entity_id
_entity_poly.type
_entity_poly.pdbx_seq_one_letter_code
_entity_poly.pdbx_strand_id
1 'polypeptide(L)'
;MSSGNVNLIEGKKRPALEQAGGIQKKPMTNPNTNPQEMRDTQIAYHSSVEGKENPLDACVNKMDSEAPLLQYDPEQRIAANECGFGLLAELREMNHKINKLESHFQKLESHFQKLESHRQSHLDIRQKAISTWVRDVLNKDTERGKEEIRRLNKDIIHGGDVRSDAMVVTERYKKSSTEWQYFRTLYGLTPDNVNDLDQQKCYRSLQALDRAASILLKNAWTSLPTEAMGKEREDLVAMLLEERYEESEKMSSTFIGGNESSVAEEYF
;
A
#
# COMPACT_ATOMS: atom_id res chain seq x y z
N MET A 1 4.09 26.40 -55.77
CA MET A 1 3.00 27.16 -56.40
C MET A 1 1.75 27.00 -55.55
N SER A 2 0.99 28.09 -55.38
CA SER A 2 -0.20 28.26 -54.51
C SER A 2 0.15 28.54 -53.03
N SER A 3 0.36 29.81 -52.64
CA SER A 3 -0.66 30.84 -52.30
C SER A 3 -1.45 30.41 -51.05
N GLY A 4 -1.35 31.03 -49.87
CA GLY A 4 -1.22 32.46 -49.56
C GLY A 4 -2.56 32.92 -48.96
N ASN A 5 -2.58 33.30 -47.67
CA ASN A 5 -3.50 34.32 -47.17
C ASN A 5 -3.08 34.79 -45.77
N VAL A 6 -2.59 36.03 -45.75
CA VAL A 6 -2.31 36.87 -44.60
C VAL A 6 -3.51 37.79 -44.44
N ASN A 7 -4.16 37.78 -43.28
CA ASN A 7 -5.16 38.80 -42.95
C ASN A 7 -4.54 39.84 -42.02
N LEU A 8 -4.23 40.99 -42.62
CA LEU A 8 -4.11 42.29 -41.97
C LEU A 8 -5.48 42.67 -41.37
N ILE A 9 -5.50 43.17 -40.15
CA ILE A 9 -6.60 44.04 -39.69
C ILE A 9 -5.97 45.37 -39.27
N GLU A 10 -6.37 46.39 -40.02
CA GLU A 10 -5.99 47.79 -39.90
C GLU A 10 -6.59 48.45 -38.65
N GLY A 11 -5.92 49.54 -38.26
CA GLY A 11 -6.17 50.30 -37.05
C GLY A 11 -7.51 51.03 -37.04
N LYS A 12 -8.05 51.17 -35.83
CA LYS A 12 -9.11 52.14 -35.53
C LYS A 12 -8.57 53.25 -34.64
N LYS A 13 -8.84 54.46 -35.13
CA LYS A 13 -8.48 55.78 -34.63
C LYS A 13 -8.87 55.99 -33.16
N ARG A 14 -8.01 56.71 -32.44
CA ARG A 14 -8.31 57.40 -31.18
C ARG A 14 -9.41 58.45 -31.38
N PRO A 15 -10.36 58.60 -30.45
CA PRO A 15 -11.01 59.88 -30.17
C PRO A 15 -10.35 60.57 -28.97
N ALA A 16 -10.58 61.88 -28.93
CA ALA A 16 -9.88 62.88 -28.16
C ALA A 16 -10.19 62.89 -26.66
N LEU A 17 -9.26 63.54 -25.95
CA LEU A 17 -9.36 64.07 -24.60
C LEU A 17 -10.59 64.99 -24.47
N GLU A 18 -11.46 64.72 -23.49
CA GLU A 18 -12.34 65.72 -22.87
C GLU A 18 -12.44 65.46 -21.36
N GLN A 19 -12.79 66.52 -20.65
CA GLN A 19 -12.32 66.89 -19.32
C GLN A 19 -13.13 66.29 -18.17
N ALA A 20 -12.44 66.18 -17.02
CA ALA A 20 -12.89 66.37 -15.64
C ALA A 20 -14.39 66.15 -15.29
N GLY A 21 -14.66 65.11 -14.49
CA GLY A 21 -15.87 64.95 -13.69
C GLY A 21 -15.59 64.05 -12.48
N GLY A 22 -15.93 64.50 -11.28
CA GLY A 22 -15.46 63.97 -10.00
C GLY A 22 -15.72 62.48 -9.73
N ILE A 23 -14.72 61.82 -9.15
CA ILE A 23 -14.82 60.46 -8.62
C ILE A 23 -15.51 60.54 -7.25
N GLN A 24 -16.80 60.21 -7.21
CA GLN A 24 -17.44 59.78 -5.97
C GLN A 24 -16.82 58.45 -5.54
N LYS A 25 -16.22 58.40 -4.35
CA LYS A 25 -15.80 57.16 -3.69
C LYS A 25 -17.03 56.29 -3.43
N LYS A 26 -17.22 55.24 -4.24
CA LYS A 26 -18.14 54.14 -3.92
C LYS A 26 -17.47 53.22 -2.89
N PRO A 27 -18.12 52.84 -1.79
CA PRO A 27 -17.61 51.78 -0.93
C PRO A 27 -17.66 50.46 -1.71
N MET A 28 -16.51 49.78 -1.86
CA MET A 28 -16.49 48.38 -2.29
C MET A 28 -16.77 47.48 -1.09
N THR A 29 -18.04 47.37 -0.70
CA THR A 29 -18.50 46.23 0.10
C THR A 29 -18.98 45.16 -0.87
N ASN A 30 -18.14 44.16 -1.09
CA ASN A 30 -18.52 42.96 -1.82
C ASN A 30 -19.40 42.10 -0.88
N PRO A 31 -20.69 41.84 -1.16
CA PRO A 31 -21.60 41.20 -0.19
C PRO A 31 -21.38 39.70 0.01
N ASN A 32 -20.37 39.12 -0.64
CA ASN A 32 -20.16 37.66 -0.74
C ASN A 32 -18.91 37.16 0.01
N THR A 33 -18.47 37.89 1.04
CA THR A 33 -17.41 37.40 1.92
C THR A 33 -17.98 36.34 2.86
N ASN A 34 -17.38 35.16 2.86
CA ASN A 34 -17.81 34.03 3.69
C ASN A 34 -17.83 34.45 5.18
N PRO A 35 -18.94 34.27 5.92
CA PRO A 35 -19.02 34.63 7.35
C PRO A 35 -17.98 33.93 8.24
N GLN A 36 -17.35 32.86 7.75
CA GLN A 36 -16.26 32.17 8.44
C GLN A 36 -14.92 32.92 8.27
N GLU A 37 -14.61 33.45 7.08
CA GLU A 37 -13.38 34.24 6.83
C GLU A 37 -13.37 35.55 7.65
N MET A 38 -14.53 36.19 7.84
CA MET A 38 -14.64 37.37 8.71
C MET A 38 -14.39 37.03 10.19
N ARG A 39 -14.80 35.83 10.64
CA ARG A 39 -14.60 35.40 12.02
C ARG A 39 -13.15 35.06 12.30
N ASP A 40 -12.46 34.38 11.38
CA ASP A 40 -11.06 33.97 11.58
C ASP A 40 -10.10 35.17 11.57
N THR A 41 -10.39 36.19 10.76
CA THR A 41 -9.61 37.45 10.72
C THR A 41 -9.80 38.29 12.01
N GLN A 42 -10.98 38.22 12.66
CA GLN A 42 -11.24 38.91 13.93
C GLN A 42 -10.57 38.25 15.15
N ILE A 43 -10.40 36.92 15.14
CA ILE A 43 -9.87 36.16 16.29
C ILE A 43 -8.37 36.42 16.51
N ALA A 44 -7.57 36.57 15.45
CA ALA A 44 -6.12 36.76 15.57
C ALA A 44 -5.73 38.13 16.17
N TYR A 45 -6.55 39.17 15.97
CA TYR A 45 -6.26 40.50 16.52
C TYR A 45 -6.80 40.71 17.94
N HIS A 46 -7.83 39.97 18.35
CA HIS A 46 -8.48 40.16 19.66
C HIS A 46 -7.57 39.85 20.86
N SER A 47 -6.59 38.95 20.71
CA SER A 47 -5.64 38.58 21.77
C SER A 47 -4.62 39.69 22.09
N SER A 48 -4.38 40.64 21.17
CA SER A 48 -3.42 41.74 21.38
C SER A 48 -4.08 43.00 21.97
N VAL A 49 -5.40 42.99 22.19
CA VAL A 49 -6.20 44.14 22.66
C VAL A 49 -6.97 43.84 23.96
N GLU A 50 -6.78 42.65 24.55
CA GLU A 50 -7.33 42.32 25.86
C GLU A 50 -6.88 43.36 26.90
N GLY A 51 -7.84 44.13 27.44
CA GLY A 51 -7.62 45.12 28.50
C GLY A 51 -7.63 46.61 28.09
N LYS A 52 -7.94 46.96 26.84
CA LYS A 52 -8.08 48.39 26.43
C LYS A 52 -9.54 48.86 26.42
N GLU A 53 -9.80 50.08 26.92
CA GLU A 53 -11.15 50.67 27.10
C GLU A 53 -11.97 50.81 25.81
N ASN A 54 -11.31 50.86 24.64
CA ASN A 54 -11.99 50.79 23.34
C ASN A 54 -11.17 49.98 22.31
N PRO A 55 -11.47 48.69 22.11
CA PRO A 55 -10.70 47.81 21.24
C PRO A 55 -10.76 48.22 19.76
N LEU A 56 -11.84 48.89 19.33
CA LEU A 56 -11.98 49.41 17.97
C LEU A 56 -10.98 50.53 17.68
N ASP A 57 -10.86 51.52 18.58
CA ASP A 57 -9.91 52.62 18.43
C ASP A 57 -8.46 52.14 18.49
N ALA A 58 -8.18 51.15 19.35
CA ALA A 58 -6.86 50.54 19.41
C ALA A 58 -6.49 49.81 18.09
N CYS A 59 -7.45 49.15 17.44
CA CYS A 59 -7.26 48.55 16.12
C CYS A 59 -7.04 49.60 15.03
N VAL A 60 -7.85 50.66 14.99
CA VAL A 60 -7.71 51.74 14.00
C VAL A 60 -6.35 52.43 14.13
N ASN A 61 -5.95 52.80 15.34
CA ASN A 61 -4.64 53.41 15.59
C ASN A 61 -3.47 52.49 15.19
N LYS A 62 -3.61 51.17 15.41
CA LYS A 62 -2.59 50.20 15.00
C LYS A 62 -2.51 50.07 13.49
N MET A 63 -3.64 49.98 12.79
CA MET A 63 -3.69 49.96 11.32
C MET A 63 -3.09 51.23 10.72
N ASP A 64 -3.42 52.41 11.25
CA ASP A 64 -2.85 53.68 10.80
C ASP A 64 -1.33 53.74 11.03
N SER A 65 -0.84 53.17 12.14
CA SER A 65 0.60 53.11 12.43
C SER A 65 1.37 52.11 11.56
N GLU A 66 0.71 51.02 11.12
CA GLU A 66 1.32 49.98 10.29
C GLU A 66 1.17 50.25 8.78
N ALA A 67 0.21 51.10 8.37
CA ALA A 67 -0.05 51.43 6.96
C ALA A 67 1.19 51.95 6.20
N PRO A 68 2.08 52.79 6.77
CA PRO A 68 3.31 53.21 6.09
C PRO A 68 4.33 52.08 5.88
N LEU A 69 4.20 50.96 6.61
CA LEU A 69 5.10 49.80 6.50
C LEU A 69 4.64 48.80 5.44
N LEU A 70 3.49 49.03 4.79
CA LEU A 70 3.01 48.19 3.71
C LEU A 70 3.91 48.32 2.48
N GLN A 71 4.43 47.20 2.02
CA GLN A 71 5.14 47.08 0.75
C GLN A 71 4.25 46.31 -0.23
N TYR A 72 4.25 46.74 -1.49
CA TYR A 72 3.52 46.07 -2.56
C TYR A 72 4.47 45.18 -3.35
N ASP A 73 4.17 43.89 -3.42
CA ASP A 73 4.82 42.94 -4.31
C ASP A 73 4.02 42.86 -5.63
N PRO A 74 4.53 43.41 -6.75
CA PRO A 74 3.83 43.42 -8.02
C PRO A 74 3.78 42.05 -8.71
N GLU A 75 4.72 41.15 -8.42
CA GLU A 75 4.74 39.80 -9.01
C GLU A 75 3.61 38.95 -8.43
N GLN A 76 3.39 39.10 -7.12
CA GLN A 76 2.36 38.36 -6.40
C GLN A 76 1.05 39.13 -6.30
N ARG A 77 1.07 40.43 -6.61
CA ARG A 77 -0.04 41.39 -6.51
C ARG A 77 -0.62 41.51 -5.09
N ILE A 78 0.25 41.52 -4.08
CA ILE A 78 -0.11 41.56 -2.66
C ILE A 78 0.55 42.78 -2.00
N ALA A 79 -0.19 43.47 -1.13
CA ALA A 79 0.37 44.49 -0.24
C ALA A 79 0.36 43.96 1.20
N ALA A 80 1.51 43.92 1.85
CA ALA A 80 1.66 43.44 3.22
C ALA A 80 2.83 44.15 3.92
N ASN A 81 2.87 44.10 5.25
CA ASN A 81 4.06 44.47 6.01
C ASN A 81 5.04 43.27 6.05
N GLU A 82 6.22 43.45 6.65
CA GLU A 82 7.25 42.40 6.76
C GLU A 82 6.72 41.11 7.41
N CYS A 83 5.92 41.24 8.48
CA CYS A 83 5.28 40.11 9.13
C CYS A 83 4.33 39.36 8.18
N GLY A 84 3.52 40.08 7.40
CA GLY A 84 2.59 39.49 6.44
C GLY A 84 3.30 38.75 5.30
N PHE A 85 4.43 39.27 4.81
CA PHE A 85 5.27 38.54 3.85
C PHE A 85 5.93 37.31 4.46
N GLY A 86 6.38 37.39 5.72
CA GLY A 86 6.89 36.23 6.47
C GLY A 86 5.86 35.10 6.57
N LEU A 87 4.64 35.42 6.98
CA LEU A 87 3.53 34.46 7.04
C LEU A 87 3.21 33.87 5.66
N LEU A 88 3.22 34.68 4.61
CA LEU A 88 2.98 34.21 3.24
C LEU A 88 4.08 33.24 2.77
N ALA A 89 5.34 33.50 3.13
CA ALA A 89 6.45 32.61 2.83
C ALA A 89 6.31 31.27 3.56
N GLU A 90 5.98 31.28 4.85
CA GLU A 90 5.72 30.07 5.63
C GLU A 90 4.54 29.26 5.07
N LEU A 91 3.43 29.92 4.71
CA LEU A 91 2.28 29.28 4.07
C LEU A 91 2.67 28.58 2.75
N ARG A 92 3.52 29.22 1.94
CA ARG A 92 4.03 28.61 0.70
C ARG A 92 4.92 27.41 0.96
N GLU A 93 5.80 27.51 1.95
CA GLU A 93 6.66 26.39 2.33
C GLU A 93 5.83 25.21 2.85
N MET A 94 4.82 25.47 3.68
CA MET A 94 3.87 24.45 4.14
C MET A 94 3.12 23.81 2.98
N ASN A 95 2.57 24.61 2.05
CA ASN A 95 1.90 24.08 0.86
C ASN A 95 2.85 23.22 0.02
N HIS A 96 4.12 23.61 -0.12
CA HIS A 96 5.10 22.80 -0.83
C HIS A 96 5.35 21.45 -0.13
N LYS A 97 5.48 21.46 1.20
CA LYS A 97 5.62 20.23 2.01
C LYS A 97 4.39 19.33 1.89
N ILE A 98 3.17 19.90 1.93
CA ILE A 98 1.91 19.17 1.74
C ILE A 98 1.89 18.49 0.37
N ASN A 99 2.12 19.24 -0.70
CA ASN A 99 2.14 18.70 -2.06
C ASN A 99 3.18 17.58 -2.23
N LYS A 100 4.34 17.72 -1.58
CA LYS A 100 5.38 16.68 -1.58
C LYS A 100 4.89 15.42 -0.86
N LEU A 101 4.28 15.56 0.31
CA LEU A 101 3.71 14.44 1.07
C LEU A 101 2.60 13.74 0.28
N GLU A 102 1.68 14.48 -0.34
CA GLU A 102 0.62 13.93 -1.19
C GLU A 102 1.20 13.07 -2.33
N SER A 103 2.24 13.56 -3.00
CA SER A 103 2.93 12.78 -4.04
C SER A 103 3.57 11.50 -3.50
N HIS A 104 4.15 11.55 -2.29
CA HIS A 104 4.67 10.34 -1.63
C HIS A 104 3.56 9.35 -1.29
N PHE A 105 2.42 9.82 -0.78
CA PHE A 105 1.26 8.97 -0.49
C PHE A 105 0.71 8.30 -1.74
N GLN A 106 0.55 9.03 -2.85
CA GLN A 106 0.10 8.45 -4.13
C GLN A 106 1.04 7.36 -4.64
N LYS A 107 2.36 7.56 -4.52
CA LYS A 107 3.34 6.53 -4.88
C LYS A 107 3.21 5.30 -3.99
N LEU A 108 3.10 5.51 -2.67
CA LEU A 108 2.96 4.43 -1.70
C LEU A 108 1.68 3.62 -1.97
N GLU A 109 0.56 4.28 -2.23
CA GLU A 109 -0.70 3.62 -2.60
C GLU A 109 -0.57 2.76 -3.86
N SER A 110 0.09 3.27 -4.90
CA SER A 110 0.38 2.48 -6.11
C SER A 110 1.25 1.25 -5.83
N HIS A 111 2.25 1.37 -4.95
CA HIS A 111 3.07 0.24 -4.52
C HIS A 111 2.23 -0.81 -3.76
N PHE A 112 1.34 -0.37 -2.86
CA PHE A 112 0.42 -1.27 -2.15
C PHE A 112 -0.52 -2.02 -3.10
N GLN A 113 -1.11 -1.33 -4.08
CA GLN A 113 -1.98 -1.96 -5.07
C GLN A 113 -1.23 -3.04 -5.89
N LYS A 114 0.02 -2.77 -6.29
CA LYS A 114 0.86 -3.76 -6.99
C LYS A 114 1.20 -4.95 -6.10
N LEU A 115 1.53 -4.71 -4.83
CA LEU A 115 1.83 -5.77 -3.88
C LEU A 115 0.62 -6.67 -3.64
N GLU A 116 -0.57 -6.09 -3.48
CA GLU A 116 -1.80 -6.83 -3.29
C GLU A 116 -2.15 -7.67 -4.53
N SER A 117 -1.98 -7.11 -5.72
CA SER A 117 -2.14 -7.88 -6.96
C SER A 117 -1.15 -9.05 -7.05
N HIS A 118 0.10 -8.87 -6.64
CA HIS A 118 1.09 -9.94 -6.62
C HIS A 118 0.75 -11.01 -5.57
N ARG A 119 0.33 -10.60 -4.37
CA ARG A 119 -0.13 -11.51 -3.30
C ARG A 119 -1.29 -12.38 -3.78
N GLN A 120 -2.30 -11.77 -4.40
CA GLN A 120 -3.45 -12.48 -4.94
C GLN A 120 -3.05 -13.48 -6.03
N SER A 121 -2.18 -13.06 -6.96
CA SER A 121 -1.63 -13.95 -8.00
C SER A 121 -0.85 -15.12 -7.41
N HIS A 122 -0.05 -14.88 -6.37
CA HIS A 122 0.69 -15.93 -5.70
C HIS A 122 -0.25 -16.95 -5.05
N LEU A 123 -1.26 -16.48 -4.31
CA LEU A 123 -2.26 -17.36 -3.68
C LEU A 123 -3.05 -18.17 -4.71
N ASP A 124 -3.37 -17.58 -5.86
CA ASP A 124 -4.01 -18.25 -6.99
C ASP A 124 -3.17 -19.42 -7.50
N ILE A 125 -1.85 -19.22 -7.65
CA ILE A 125 -0.96 -20.30 -8.08
C ILE A 125 -0.84 -21.40 -7.01
N ARG A 126 -0.78 -21.03 -5.73
CA ARG A 126 -0.75 -22.00 -4.62
C ARG A 126 -2.03 -22.84 -4.55
N GLN A 127 -3.20 -22.21 -4.68
CA GLN A 127 -4.47 -22.93 -4.74
C GLN A 127 -4.46 -23.95 -5.88
N LYS A 128 -3.98 -23.57 -7.07
CA LYS A 128 -3.87 -24.49 -8.20
C LYS A 128 -2.97 -25.69 -7.89
N ALA A 129 -1.82 -25.49 -7.26
CA ALA A 129 -0.89 -26.57 -6.92
C ALA A 129 -1.58 -27.59 -5.99
N ILE A 130 -2.24 -27.12 -4.93
CA ILE A 130 -2.99 -27.96 -3.99
C ILE A 130 -4.13 -28.69 -4.72
N SER A 131 -4.97 -27.98 -5.47
CA SER A 131 -6.13 -28.58 -6.17
C SER A 131 -5.70 -29.62 -7.21
N THR A 132 -4.58 -29.39 -7.91
CA THR A 132 -4.01 -30.35 -8.87
C THR A 132 -3.56 -31.62 -8.15
N TRP A 133 -2.83 -31.49 -7.04
CA TRP A 133 -2.42 -32.65 -6.24
C TRP A 133 -3.62 -33.42 -5.68
N VAL A 134 -4.64 -32.73 -5.16
CA VAL A 134 -5.86 -33.38 -4.66
C VAL A 134 -6.54 -34.20 -5.76
N ARG A 135 -6.65 -33.64 -6.98
CA ARG A 135 -7.23 -34.34 -8.12
C ARG A 135 -6.42 -35.59 -8.48
N ASP A 136 -5.11 -35.42 -8.66
CA ASP A 136 -4.23 -36.45 -9.23
C ASP A 136 -3.94 -37.57 -8.22
N VAL A 137 -3.82 -37.24 -6.93
CA VAL A 137 -3.41 -38.18 -5.88
C VAL A 137 -4.60 -38.86 -5.20
N LEU A 138 -5.63 -38.07 -4.89
CA LEU A 138 -6.76 -38.58 -4.12
C LEU A 138 -7.87 -39.10 -5.03
N ASN A 139 -7.72 -39.00 -6.36
CA ASN A 139 -8.76 -39.29 -7.35
C ASN A 139 -10.09 -38.56 -7.04
N LYS A 140 -10.00 -37.40 -6.39
CA LYS A 140 -11.15 -36.58 -6.01
C LYS A 140 -11.40 -35.51 -7.06
N ASP A 141 -11.67 -35.98 -8.26
CA ASP A 141 -11.92 -35.14 -9.42
C ASP A 141 -13.33 -34.54 -9.35
N THR A 142 -13.47 -33.42 -8.65
CA THR A 142 -14.73 -32.68 -8.58
C THR A 142 -14.79 -31.66 -9.71
N GLU A 143 -15.99 -31.43 -10.28
CA GLU A 143 -16.19 -30.39 -11.31
C GLU A 143 -15.75 -29.00 -10.82
N ARG A 144 -15.94 -28.72 -9.53
CA ARG A 144 -15.42 -27.52 -8.88
C ARG A 144 -13.88 -27.44 -8.96
N GLY A 145 -13.18 -28.53 -8.64
CA GLY A 145 -11.72 -28.59 -8.71
C GLY A 145 -11.19 -28.43 -10.14
N LYS A 146 -11.85 -29.03 -11.13
CA LYS A 146 -11.49 -28.84 -12.55
C LYS A 146 -11.61 -27.38 -12.98
N GLU A 147 -12.70 -26.71 -12.60
CA GLU A 147 -12.93 -25.31 -12.94
C GLU A 147 -11.92 -24.39 -12.24
N GLU A 148 -11.61 -24.65 -10.97
CA GLU A 148 -10.56 -23.91 -10.24
C GLU A 148 -9.20 -24.05 -10.95
N ILE A 149 -8.79 -25.28 -11.33
CA ILE A 149 -7.53 -25.50 -12.07
C ILE A 149 -7.54 -24.78 -13.41
N ARG A 150 -8.65 -24.86 -14.17
CA ARG A 150 -8.80 -24.22 -15.49
C ARG A 150 -8.67 -22.70 -15.41
N ARG A 151 -9.31 -22.09 -14.40
CA ARG A 151 -9.27 -20.65 -14.17
C ARG A 151 -7.87 -20.15 -13.81
N LEU A 152 -7.11 -20.95 -13.05
CA LEU A 152 -5.81 -20.57 -12.48
C LEU A 152 -4.62 -20.93 -13.38
N ASN A 153 -4.86 -21.37 -14.62
CA ASN A 153 -3.88 -22.08 -15.45
C ASN A 153 -2.82 -21.19 -16.14
N LYS A 154 -2.25 -20.21 -15.44
CA LYS A 154 -1.28 -19.26 -16.03
C LYS A 154 0.20 -19.63 -15.82
N ASP A 155 0.54 -20.30 -14.71
CA ASP A 155 1.93 -20.66 -14.40
C ASP A 155 2.08 -22.07 -13.84
N ILE A 156 3.30 -22.62 -13.97
CA ILE A 156 3.71 -23.92 -13.43
C ILE A 156 4.54 -23.64 -12.17
N ILE A 157 4.00 -23.94 -10.99
CA ILE A 157 4.78 -23.96 -9.74
C ILE A 157 4.77 -25.38 -9.20
N HIS A 158 5.98 -25.94 -9.03
CA HIS A 158 6.23 -27.26 -8.47
C HIS A 158 7.02 -27.12 -7.17
N GLY A 159 6.34 -26.81 -6.06
CA GLY A 159 6.98 -26.79 -4.74
C GLY A 159 5.95 -26.65 -3.62
N GLY A 160 6.27 -27.17 -2.45
CA GLY A 160 5.58 -26.85 -1.20
C GLY A 160 5.96 -25.44 -0.74
N ASP A 161 5.01 -24.77 -0.10
CA ASP A 161 5.21 -23.49 0.61
C ASP A 161 4.16 -23.47 1.72
N VAL A 162 4.54 -23.96 2.89
CA VAL A 162 3.67 -24.18 4.05
C VAL A 162 3.00 -22.90 4.50
N ARG A 163 3.67 -21.75 4.36
CA ARG A 163 3.13 -20.45 4.78
C ARG A 163 2.08 -19.97 3.80
N SER A 164 2.43 -19.94 2.51
CA SER A 164 1.49 -19.49 1.48
C SER A 164 0.31 -20.45 1.35
N ASP A 165 0.53 -21.76 1.50
CA ASP A 165 -0.54 -22.76 1.50
C ASP A 165 -1.43 -22.64 2.73
N ALA A 166 -0.88 -22.35 3.92
CA ALA A 166 -1.70 -22.09 5.11
C ALA A 166 -2.59 -20.87 4.86
N MET A 167 -2.05 -19.80 4.29
CA MET A 167 -2.79 -18.59 3.93
C MET A 167 -3.89 -18.87 2.89
N VAL A 168 -3.63 -19.67 1.85
CA VAL A 168 -4.67 -20.11 0.91
C VAL A 168 -5.81 -20.82 1.65
N VAL A 169 -5.47 -21.76 2.52
CA VAL A 169 -6.42 -22.63 3.21
C VAL A 169 -7.26 -21.84 4.22
N THR A 170 -6.67 -20.88 4.95
CA THR A 170 -7.39 -20.03 5.89
C THR A 170 -8.26 -18.97 5.21
N GLU A 171 -7.78 -18.34 4.13
CA GLU A 171 -8.51 -17.25 3.47
C GLU A 171 -9.65 -17.77 2.57
N ARG A 172 -9.47 -18.93 1.91
CA ARG A 172 -10.37 -19.36 0.84
C ARG A 172 -11.29 -20.52 1.20
N TYR A 173 -11.01 -21.23 2.30
CA TYR A 173 -11.73 -22.44 2.65
C TYR A 173 -12.23 -22.43 4.09
N LYS A 174 -13.38 -23.08 4.32
CA LYS A 174 -13.95 -23.24 5.67
C LYS A 174 -13.11 -24.24 6.47
N LYS A 175 -12.98 -24.04 7.80
CA LYS A 175 -12.23 -24.94 8.70
C LYS A 175 -12.65 -26.41 8.64
N SER A 176 -13.92 -26.70 8.33
CA SER A 176 -14.45 -28.05 8.20
C SER A 176 -14.28 -28.69 6.80
N SER A 177 -13.62 -27.99 5.87
CA SER A 177 -13.44 -28.47 4.51
C SER A 177 -12.37 -29.56 4.40
N THR A 178 -12.39 -30.31 3.30
CA THR A 178 -11.39 -31.34 3.03
C THR A 178 -10.00 -30.76 2.77
N GLU A 179 -9.92 -29.52 2.31
CA GLU A 179 -8.70 -28.79 2.00
C GLU A 179 -7.87 -28.52 3.25
N TRP A 180 -8.54 -28.29 4.39
CA TRP A 180 -7.90 -28.26 5.70
C TRP A 180 -7.27 -29.61 6.09
N GLN A 181 -7.92 -30.72 5.72
CA GLN A 181 -7.35 -32.06 5.94
C GLN A 181 -6.17 -32.34 5.00
N TYR A 182 -6.25 -31.91 3.74
CA TYR A 182 -5.16 -32.07 2.77
C TYR A 182 -3.92 -31.29 3.15
N PHE A 183 -4.09 -30.07 3.68
CA PHE A 183 -3.00 -29.31 4.25
C PHE A 183 -2.27 -30.11 5.34
N ARG A 184 -3.03 -30.74 6.24
CA ARG A 184 -2.47 -31.61 7.28
C ARG A 184 -1.76 -32.83 6.70
N THR A 185 -2.27 -33.43 5.62
CA THR A 185 -1.60 -34.53 4.94
C THR A 185 -0.25 -34.11 4.34
N LEU A 186 -0.18 -32.92 3.73
CA LEU A 186 1.03 -32.39 3.11
C LEU A 186 2.10 -32.04 4.15
N TYR A 187 1.73 -31.27 5.16
CA TYR A 187 2.68 -30.62 6.08
C TYR A 187 2.72 -31.24 7.48
N GLY A 188 1.76 -32.08 7.85
CA GLY A 188 1.60 -32.62 9.21
C GLY A 188 1.03 -31.61 10.23
N LEU A 189 1.00 -30.32 9.90
CA LEU A 189 0.46 -29.22 10.71
C LEU A 189 -0.96 -28.84 10.29
N THR A 190 -1.69 -28.14 11.17
CA THR A 190 -2.87 -27.38 10.75
C THR A 190 -2.49 -25.96 10.32
N PRO A 191 -3.28 -25.28 9.47
CA PRO A 191 -3.01 -23.89 9.12
C PRO A 191 -2.94 -22.95 10.33
N ASP A 192 -3.79 -23.20 11.34
CA ASP A 192 -3.76 -22.42 12.60
C ASP A 192 -2.41 -22.61 13.31
N ASN A 193 -1.91 -23.84 13.41
CA ASN A 193 -0.57 -24.08 14.00
C ASN A 193 0.51 -23.30 13.27
N VAL A 194 0.51 -23.28 11.93
CA VAL A 194 1.52 -22.56 11.14
C VAL A 194 1.49 -21.05 11.40
N ASN A 195 0.30 -20.49 11.60
CA ASN A 195 0.14 -19.07 11.90
C ASN A 195 0.59 -18.72 13.34
N ASP A 196 0.50 -19.67 14.27
CA ASP A 196 0.89 -19.48 15.67
C ASP A 196 2.41 -19.67 15.89
N LEU A 197 3.13 -20.31 14.96
CA LEU A 197 4.57 -20.56 15.08
C LEU A 197 5.41 -19.27 15.00
N ASP A 198 6.49 -19.22 15.80
CA ASP A 198 7.52 -18.19 15.66
C ASP A 198 8.38 -18.47 14.41
N GLN A 199 7.93 -17.89 13.30
CA GLN A 199 8.51 -18.05 11.97
C GLN A 199 10.01 -17.70 11.86
N GLN A 200 10.55 -16.89 12.77
CA GLN A 200 11.97 -16.56 12.78
C GLN A 200 12.80 -17.66 13.44
N LYS A 201 12.23 -18.35 14.44
CA LYS A 201 12.91 -19.42 15.17
C LYS A 201 12.84 -20.78 14.49
N CYS A 202 11.88 -21.00 13.59
CA CYS A 202 11.66 -22.29 12.92
C CYS A 202 11.80 -22.24 11.38
N TYR A 203 12.58 -21.30 10.85
CA TYR A 203 12.72 -21.11 9.41
C TYR A 203 13.19 -22.37 8.65
N ARG A 204 14.24 -23.07 9.12
CA ARG A 204 14.75 -24.26 8.42
C ARG A 204 13.81 -25.45 8.62
N SER A 205 13.17 -25.55 9.77
CA SER A 205 12.13 -26.55 10.01
C SER A 205 10.97 -26.40 9.02
N LEU A 206 10.49 -25.18 8.79
CA LEU A 206 9.46 -24.93 7.78
C LEU A 206 9.95 -25.24 6.36
N GLN A 207 11.21 -24.91 6.02
CA GLN A 207 11.78 -25.30 4.72
C GLN A 207 11.88 -26.82 4.54
N ALA A 208 12.16 -27.57 5.60
CA ALA A 208 12.15 -29.03 5.55
C ALA A 208 10.75 -29.57 5.24
N LEU A 209 9.71 -28.97 5.84
CA LEU A 209 8.31 -29.29 5.51
C LEU A 209 7.95 -28.90 4.07
N ASP A 210 8.42 -27.77 3.57
CA ASP A 210 8.22 -27.34 2.16
C ASP A 210 8.80 -28.35 1.19
N ARG A 211 9.97 -28.90 1.48
CA ARG A 211 10.61 -29.95 0.68
C ARG A 211 9.83 -31.26 0.72
N ALA A 212 9.41 -31.69 1.91
CA ALA A 212 8.56 -32.88 2.06
C ALA A 212 7.29 -32.74 1.21
N ALA A 213 6.58 -31.62 1.34
CA ALA A 213 5.40 -31.33 0.53
C ALA A 213 5.74 -31.23 -0.98
N SER A 214 6.89 -30.65 -1.35
CA SER A 214 7.34 -30.62 -2.75
C SER A 214 7.48 -32.01 -3.36
N ILE A 215 8.00 -32.99 -2.61
CA ILE A 215 8.12 -34.38 -3.06
C ILE A 215 6.73 -34.98 -3.30
N LEU A 216 5.81 -34.79 -2.34
CA LEU A 216 4.42 -35.26 -2.47
C LEU A 216 3.72 -34.63 -3.68
N LEU A 217 3.89 -33.32 -3.87
CA LEU A 217 3.30 -32.55 -4.96
C LEU A 217 3.85 -32.97 -6.32
N LYS A 218 5.18 -33.10 -6.45
CA LYS A 218 5.85 -33.46 -7.72
C LYS A 218 5.53 -34.87 -8.19
N ASN A 219 5.50 -35.82 -7.27
CA ASN A 219 5.33 -37.24 -7.60
C ASN A 219 3.88 -37.71 -7.47
N ALA A 220 2.95 -36.82 -7.13
CA ALA A 220 1.55 -37.15 -6.92
C ALA A 220 1.39 -38.30 -5.89
N TRP A 221 2.07 -38.20 -4.74
CA TRP A 221 2.05 -39.21 -3.69
C TRP A 221 1.18 -38.82 -2.49
N THR A 222 0.60 -39.84 -1.84
CA THR A 222 -0.16 -39.71 -0.57
C THR A 222 0.74 -39.74 0.67
N SER A 223 1.94 -40.33 0.55
CA SER A 223 2.92 -40.47 1.63
C SER A 223 4.33 -40.23 1.10
N LEU A 224 5.26 -39.90 2.00
CA LEU A 224 6.68 -39.74 1.64
C LEU A 224 7.26 -41.09 1.17
N PRO A 225 8.27 -41.09 0.30
CA PRO A 225 8.77 -42.30 -0.36
C PRO A 225 9.32 -43.36 0.60
N THR A 226 9.83 -42.95 1.77
CA THR A 226 10.37 -43.87 2.76
C THR A 226 9.71 -43.64 4.12
N GLU A 227 9.56 -44.72 4.90
CA GLU A 227 9.03 -44.66 6.27
C GLU A 227 9.88 -43.76 7.17
N ALA A 228 11.21 -43.78 6.97
CA ALA A 228 12.14 -42.91 7.68
C ALA A 228 11.83 -41.43 7.46
N MET A 229 11.61 -41.00 6.21
CA MET A 229 11.23 -39.60 5.92
C MET A 229 9.86 -39.24 6.50
N GLY A 230 8.91 -40.18 6.45
CA GLY A 230 7.60 -40.04 7.09
C GLY A 230 7.73 -39.75 8.58
N LYS A 231 8.50 -40.58 9.28
CA LYS A 231 8.77 -40.46 10.71
C LYS A 231 9.53 -39.18 11.05
N GLU A 232 10.57 -38.84 10.29
CA GLU A 232 11.33 -37.61 10.51
C GLU A 232 10.45 -36.36 10.36
N ARG A 233 9.52 -36.34 9.40
CA ARG A 233 8.54 -35.26 9.27
C ARG A 233 7.62 -35.20 10.50
N GLU A 234 7.14 -36.34 10.99
CA GLU A 234 6.27 -36.40 12.18
C GLU A 234 6.99 -35.92 13.44
N ASP A 235 8.24 -36.35 13.65
CA ASP A 235 9.09 -35.91 14.77
C ASP A 235 9.36 -34.40 14.70
N LEU A 236 9.62 -33.87 13.49
CA LEU A 236 9.81 -32.44 13.27
C LEU A 236 8.54 -31.65 13.62
N VAL A 237 7.38 -32.12 13.18
CA VAL A 237 6.08 -31.51 13.49
C VAL A 237 5.80 -31.54 14.98
N ALA A 238 6.08 -32.65 15.66
CA ALA A 238 5.91 -32.77 17.11
C ALA A 238 6.76 -31.72 17.85
N MET A 239 8.04 -31.57 17.49
CA MET A 239 8.91 -30.56 18.11
C MET A 239 8.43 -29.13 17.87
N LEU A 240 7.88 -28.83 16.69
CA LEU A 240 7.30 -27.52 16.40
C LEU A 240 6.08 -27.23 17.27
N LEU A 241 5.20 -28.22 17.45
CA LEU A 241 4.01 -28.08 18.30
C LEU A 241 4.35 -27.99 19.80
N GLU A 242 5.49 -28.54 20.21
CA GLU A 242 6.05 -28.41 21.57
C GLU A 242 6.90 -27.14 21.76
N GLU A 243 6.97 -26.26 20.76
CA GLU A 243 7.81 -25.05 20.74
C GLU A 243 9.32 -25.31 20.95
N ARG A 244 9.79 -26.53 20.66
CA ARG A 244 11.21 -26.94 20.76
C ARG A 244 11.99 -26.51 19.52
N TYR A 245 12.00 -25.21 19.26
CA TYR A 245 12.50 -24.64 18.00
C TYR A 245 13.97 -24.99 17.71
N GLU A 246 14.86 -24.88 18.70
CA GLU A 246 16.30 -25.17 18.53
C GLU A 246 16.55 -26.63 18.10
N GLU A 247 15.83 -27.57 18.72
CA GLU A 247 15.93 -29.00 18.39
C GLU A 247 15.35 -29.29 17.01
N SER A 248 14.21 -28.67 16.68
CA SER A 248 13.60 -28.76 15.36
C SER A 248 14.55 -28.25 14.26
N GLU A 249 15.21 -27.12 14.48
CA GLU A 249 16.15 -26.52 13.53
C GLU A 249 17.39 -27.40 13.33
N LYS A 250 17.88 -28.01 14.41
CA LYS A 250 18.98 -28.98 14.33
C LYS A 250 18.59 -30.22 13.52
N MET A 251 17.40 -30.76 13.75
CA MET A 251 16.89 -31.92 13.00
C MET A 251 16.60 -31.58 11.52
N SER A 252 16.09 -30.38 11.23
CA SER A 252 15.81 -29.96 9.85
C SER A 252 17.07 -29.97 8.96
N SER A 253 18.24 -29.75 9.55
CA SER A 253 19.52 -29.74 8.84
C SER A 253 19.92 -31.13 8.34
N THR A 254 19.51 -32.21 9.03
CA THR A 254 19.76 -33.59 8.58
C THR A 254 18.73 -34.05 7.56
N PHE A 255 17.47 -33.63 7.72
CA PHE A 255 16.37 -33.89 6.78
C PHE A 255 16.66 -33.37 5.36
N ILE A 256 17.41 -32.26 5.28
CA ILE A 256 17.74 -31.52 4.06
C ILE A 256 18.94 -32.10 3.30
N GLY A 257 19.83 -32.84 3.97
CA GLY A 257 21.12 -33.25 3.42
C GLY A 257 21.15 -34.62 2.74
N GLY A 258 20.11 -35.44 2.89
CA GLY A 258 20.05 -36.78 2.32
C GLY A 258 19.50 -36.78 0.89
N ASN A 259 20.32 -37.23 -0.07
CA ASN A 259 19.88 -37.82 -1.34
C ASN A 259 19.54 -36.93 -2.56
N GLU A 260 20.07 -35.72 -2.72
CA GLU A 260 20.17 -35.15 -4.08
C GLU A 260 21.33 -35.76 -4.89
N SER A 261 22.30 -36.41 -4.24
CA SER A 261 23.50 -36.96 -4.90
C SER A 261 23.38 -38.42 -5.37
N SER A 262 22.35 -39.19 -4.98
CA SER A 262 22.31 -40.64 -5.20
C SER A 262 21.22 -41.14 -6.15
N VAL A 263 20.29 -40.29 -6.59
CA VAL A 263 19.16 -40.71 -7.46
C VAL A 263 19.46 -40.50 -8.95
N ALA A 264 20.63 -39.94 -9.29
CA ALA A 264 21.01 -39.68 -10.68
C ALA A 264 21.56 -40.93 -11.43
N GLU A 265 21.74 -42.08 -10.79
CA GLU A 265 22.44 -43.24 -11.38
C GLU A 265 21.59 -44.49 -11.67
N GLU A 266 20.29 -44.52 -11.40
CA GLU A 266 19.48 -45.75 -11.59
C GLU A 266 18.39 -45.69 -12.68
N TYR A 267 18.37 -44.64 -13.50
CA TYR A 267 17.45 -44.54 -14.64
C TYR A 267 18.16 -44.09 -15.93
N PHE A 268 19.10 -44.91 -16.41
CA PHE A 268 19.52 -44.96 -17.81
C PHE A 268 19.70 -46.41 -18.26
#